data_AF-A0A524GMN6-F1
#
_entry.id   AF-A0A524GMN6-F1
#
_cell.length_a   1.000
_cell.length_b   1.000
_cell.length_c   1.000
_cell.angle_alpha   90.00
_cell.angle_beta   90.00
_cell.angle_gamma   90.00
#
_symmetry.space_group_name_H-M   'P 1'
#
loop_
_entity.id
_entity.type
_entity.pdbx_description
1 polymer ?
#
loop_
_entity_poly.entity_id
_entity_poly.type
_entity_poly.pdbx_seq_one_letter_code
_entity_poly.pdbx_strand_id
1 'polypeptide(L)'
;MAGEAQEKEKRKMKSAKKMRDIMTNYYIEAKSAEQTGKKVAWITSGGPVEPLIAMDVIPVYPENHGAMIGASKMGGELCEKAEELGYSGDICSYARSDIGCSLVNGGPIGGLPKPDMLICCNNICGTVLKWYEVQARHYHIPLFIFDTPFCHTEYADEAKKYVRKQIDEYIGFLEGVCGNKFDYDRMEEVGRLSVEGQRLWQEVLDTTMNKPSPMTCFDSFFFLALIVTLRGTQETIDFYKDLLEEMRERVTQGISAIPNERYRLLWDNLPIWYRIKWLSQKFASHDACLVADTYTSAWCGSLKYMDENNFLDS
;
A
#
# COMPACT_ATOMS: atom_id res chain seq x y z
N MET A 1 -19.56 -31.83 -8.19
CA MET A 1 -18.12 -32.14 -8.31
C MET A 1 -17.45 -31.55 -9.56
N ALA A 2 -17.67 -32.05 -10.79
CA ALA A 2 -17.00 -31.46 -11.98
C ALA A 2 -17.48 -30.03 -12.33
N GLY A 3 -18.79 -29.77 -12.22
CA GLY A 3 -19.36 -28.43 -12.44
C GLY A 3 -18.92 -27.38 -11.42
N GLU A 4 -18.89 -27.72 -10.12
CA GLU A 4 -18.41 -26.81 -9.06
C GLU A 4 -16.92 -26.48 -9.18
N ALA A 5 -16.10 -27.43 -9.62
CA ALA A 5 -14.69 -27.20 -9.87
C ALA A 5 -14.48 -26.25 -11.06
N GLN A 6 -15.25 -26.45 -12.14
CA GLN A 6 -15.22 -25.58 -13.32
C GLN A 6 -15.74 -24.16 -13.03
N GLU A 7 -16.74 -24.04 -12.16
CA GLU A 7 -17.30 -22.76 -11.72
C GLU A 7 -16.37 -22.01 -10.74
N LYS A 8 -15.66 -22.74 -9.87
CA LYS A 8 -14.57 -22.19 -9.07
C LYS A 8 -13.39 -21.72 -9.92
N GLU A 9 -13.06 -22.46 -10.99
CA GLU A 9 -11.98 -22.07 -11.90
C GLU A 9 -12.34 -20.79 -12.67
N LYS A 10 -13.58 -20.67 -13.15
CA LYS A 10 -14.10 -19.44 -13.79
C LYS A 10 -14.08 -18.21 -12.87
N ARG A 11 -14.16 -18.41 -11.55
CA ARG A 11 -14.14 -17.32 -10.56
C ARG A 11 -12.72 -16.86 -10.20
N LYS A 12 -11.68 -17.63 -10.50
CA LYS A 12 -10.28 -17.21 -10.26
C LYS A 12 -9.95 -16.00 -11.14
N MET A 13 -9.32 -15.00 -10.54
CA MET A 13 -8.88 -13.81 -11.26
C MET A 13 -7.48 -14.04 -11.83
N LYS A 14 -7.31 -13.81 -13.14
CA LYS A 14 -6.04 -13.92 -13.86
C LYS A 14 -5.03 -12.91 -13.33
N SER A 15 -5.49 -11.69 -13.02
CA SER A 15 -4.67 -10.62 -12.46
C SER A 15 -3.99 -11.01 -11.14
N ALA A 16 -4.53 -11.99 -10.41
CA ALA A 16 -3.93 -12.45 -9.16
C ALA A 16 -2.55 -13.09 -9.35
N LYS A 17 -2.28 -13.73 -10.50
CA LYS A 17 -0.94 -14.25 -10.81
C LYS A 17 0.02 -13.10 -11.13
N LYS A 18 -0.38 -12.19 -12.02
CA LYS A 18 0.41 -11.02 -12.42
C LYS A 18 0.84 -10.18 -11.22
N MET A 19 -0.09 -9.91 -10.29
CA MET A 19 0.19 -9.22 -9.03
C MET A 19 1.28 -9.91 -8.20
N ARG A 20 1.24 -11.24 -8.05
CA ARG A 20 2.27 -11.98 -7.29
C ARG A 20 3.63 -11.89 -7.98
N ASP A 21 3.66 -11.99 -9.30
CA ASP A 21 4.90 -11.95 -10.07
C ASP A 21 5.56 -10.56 -9.92
N ILE A 22 4.78 -9.47 -10.06
CA ILE A 22 5.24 -8.09 -9.85
C ILE A 22 5.78 -7.91 -8.42
N MET A 23 4.99 -8.26 -7.41
CA MET A 23 5.41 -8.09 -6.02
C MET A 23 6.63 -8.93 -5.64
N THR A 24 6.78 -10.11 -6.25
CA THR A 24 7.98 -10.96 -6.07
C THR A 24 9.20 -10.27 -6.66
N ASN A 25 9.11 -9.75 -7.88
CA ASN A 25 10.21 -9.04 -8.53
C ASN A 25 10.59 -7.78 -7.76
N TYR A 26 9.60 -7.02 -7.29
CA TYR A 26 9.80 -5.83 -6.44
C TYR A 26 10.61 -6.15 -5.17
N TYR A 27 10.28 -7.22 -4.44
CA TYR A 27 11.05 -7.60 -3.25
C TYR A 27 12.43 -8.19 -3.59
N ILE A 28 12.58 -8.85 -4.74
CA ILE A 28 13.89 -9.31 -5.23
C ILE A 28 14.78 -8.11 -5.53
N GLU A 29 14.27 -7.10 -6.25
CA GLU A 29 15.00 -5.87 -6.57
C GLU A 29 15.39 -5.12 -5.30
N ALA A 30 14.45 -4.96 -4.36
CA ALA A 30 14.73 -4.29 -3.09
C ALA A 30 15.79 -5.02 -2.25
N LYS A 31 15.81 -6.36 -2.27
CA LYS A 31 16.81 -7.17 -1.55
C LYS A 31 18.17 -7.24 -2.27
N SER A 32 18.21 -7.00 -3.58
CA SER A 32 19.45 -6.93 -4.36
C SER A 32 19.96 -5.50 -4.59
N ALA A 33 19.35 -4.50 -3.95
CA ALA A 33 19.67 -3.09 -4.13
C ALA A 33 21.16 -2.76 -3.95
N GLU A 34 21.83 -3.38 -2.96
CA GLU A 34 23.28 -3.22 -2.76
C GLU A 34 24.11 -3.68 -3.97
N GLN A 35 23.64 -4.69 -4.71
CA GLN A 35 24.33 -5.23 -5.89
C GLN A 35 24.08 -4.38 -7.14
N THR A 36 22.92 -3.72 -7.23
CA THR A 36 22.53 -2.88 -8.36
C THR A 36 22.93 -1.42 -8.17
N GLY A 37 23.35 -1.03 -6.96
CA GLY A 37 23.70 0.34 -6.60
C GLY A 37 22.49 1.23 -6.32
N LYS A 38 21.26 0.68 -6.36
CA LYS A 38 20.04 1.39 -6.02
C LYS A 38 19.93 1.63 -4.52
N LYS A 39 19.25 2.71 -4.14
CA LYS A 39 18.95 3.04 -2.75
C LYS A 39 17.60 2.48 -2.34
N VAL A 40 17.46 2.12 -1.06
CA VAL A 40 16.21 1.67 -0.46
C VAL A 40 15.74 2.71 0.55
N ALA A 41 14.50 3.18 0.42
CA ALA A 41 13.86 4.01 1.42
C ALA A 41 12.72 3.23 2.07
N TRP A 42 12.68 3.17 3.40
CA TRP A 42 11.43 2.77 4.05
C TRP A 42 10.52 3.98 4.20
N ILE A 43 9.27 3.84 3.78
CA ILE A 43 8.30 4.93 3.74
C ILE A 43 6.97 4.47 4.35
N THR A 44 6.36 5.33 5.15
CA THR A 44 5.02 5.08 5.72
C THR A 44 4.01 4.99 4.60
N SER A 45 2.95 4.19 4.75
CA SER A 45 1.95 3.98 3.69
C SER A 45 1.34 5.28 3.13
N GLY A 46 1.08 6.28 3.97
CA GLY A 46 0.57 7.58 3.53
C GLY A 46 1.64 8.59 3.07
N GLY A 47 2.92 8.20 2.99
CA GLY A 47 3.99 9.10 2.56
C GLY A 47 3.95 9.42 1.06
N PRO A 48 4.44 10.59 0.65
CA PRO A 48 4.62 10.92 -0.76
C PRO A 48 5.73 10.05 -1.35
N VAL A 49 5.34 8.98 -2.06
CA VAL A 49 6.25 8.01 -2.69
C VAL A 49 6.84 8.54 -3.98
N GLU A 50 6.12 9.45 -4.64
CA GLU A 50 6.40 9.94 -5.97
C GLU A 50 7.81 10.56 -6.09
N PRO A 51 8.29 11.39 -5.13
CA PRO A 51 9.68 11.85 -5.12
C PRO A 51 10.74 10.73 -5.03
N LEU A 52 10.45 9.60 -4.37
CA LEU A 52 11.36 8.44 -4.33
C LEU A 52 11.47 7.78 -5.70
N ILE A 53 10.32 7.57 -6.36
CA ILE A 53 10.27 6.99 -7.71
C ILE A 53 10.98 7.91 -8.72
N ALA A 54 10.81 9.23 -8.61
CA ALA A 54 11.49 10.20 -9.46
C ALA A 54 13.02 10.16 -9.29
N MET A 55 13.51 9.78 -8.10
CA MET A 55 14.92 9.66 -7.76
C MET A 55 15.50 8.24 -7.98
N ASP A 56 14.74 7.32 -8.58
CA ASP A 56 15.10 5.89 -8.73
C ASP A 56 15.47 5.22 -7.39
N VAL A 57 14.79 5.62 -6.31
CA VAL A 57 14.89 4.99 -4.99
C VAL A 57 13.78 3.96 -4.87
N ILE A 58 14.12 2.76 -4.38
CA ILE A 58 13.15 1.68 -4.18
C ILE A 58 12.38 1.93 -2.88
N PRO A 59 11.08 2.26 -2.92
CA PRO A 59 10.29 2.48 -1.72
C PRO A 59 9.90 1.13 -1.11
N VAL A 60 10.05 0.96 0.19
CA VAL A 60 9.69 -0.23 0.95
C VAL A 60 8.78 0.15 2.12
N TYR A 61 7.75 -0.67 2.36
CA TYR A 61 6.66 -0.33 3.28
C TYR A 61 6.60 -1.32 4.44
N PRO A 62 7.09 -0.92 5.64
CA PRO A 62 6.94 -1.70 6.86
C PRO A 62 5.49 -2.12 7.15
N GLU A 63 4.47 -1.28 6.86
CA GLU A 63 3.07 -1.66 7.06
C GLU A 63 2.61 -2.78 6.12
N ASN A 64 3.04 -2.77 4.86
CA ASN A 64 2.74 -3.85 3.91
C ASN A 64 3.43 -5.15 4.34
N HIS A 65 4.66 -5.06 4.85
CA HIS A 65 5.32 -6.21 5.45
C HIS A 65 4.59 -6.71 6.69
N GLY A 66 4.09 -5.82 7.55
CA GLY A 66 3.22 -6.14 8.68
C GLY A 66 1.94 -6.87 8.26
N ALA A 67 1.30 -6.46 7.15
CA ALA A 67 0.16 -7.15 6.58
C ALA A 67 0.52 -8.59 6.16
N MET A 68 1.67 -8.78 5.49
CA MET A 68 2.16 -10.11 5.10
C MET A 68 2.51 -10.99 6.31
N ILE A 69 3.15 -10.43 7.34
CA ILE A 69 3.40 -11.11 8.62
C ILE A 69 2.08 -11.60 9.23
N GLY A 70 1.07 -10.73 9.28
CA GLY A 70 -0.25 -11.05 9.81
C GLY A 70 -0.93 -12.18 9.02
N ALA A 71 -0.95 -12.07 7.69
CA ALA A 71 -1.53 -13.07 6.80
C ALA A 71 -0.81 -14.42 6.86
N SER A 72 0.50 -14.40 7.09
CA SER A 72 1.35 -15.59 7.24
C SER A 72 1.33 -16.17 8.66
N LYS A 73 0.57 -15.57 9.57
CA LYS A 73 0.44 -15.99 10.98
C LYS A 73 1.73 -15.96 11.80
N MET A 74 2.69 -15.13 11.38
CA MET A 74 3.98 -14.94 12.07
C MET A 74 3.95 -13.75 13.06
N GLY A 75 2.82 -13.04 13.15
CA GLY A 75 2.72 -11.80 13.93
C GLY A 75 2.89 -11.99 15.44
N GLY A 76 2.40 -13.10 16.01
CA GLY A 76 2.52 -13.37 17.45
C GLY A 76 3.97 -13.42 17.90
N GLU A 77 4.75 -14.34 17.31
CA GLU A 77 6.17 -14.52 17.62
C GLU A 77 7.00 -13.24 17.41
N LEU A 78 6.74 -12.48 16.35
CA LEU A 78 7.45 -11.23 16.09
C LEU A 78 7.04 -10.10 17.06
N CYS A 79 5.78 -10.03 17.47
CA CYS A 79 5.36 -9.06 18.49
C CYS A 79 5.99 -9.37 19.85
N GLU A 80 6.07 -10.66 20.23
CA GLU A 80 6.75 -11.10 21.46
C GLU A 80 8.23 -10.65 21.48
N LYS A 81 8.92 -10.67 20.32
CA LYS A 81 10.29 -10.16 20.21
C LYS A 81 10.42 -8.67 20.53
N ALA A 82 9.44 -7.86 20.15
CA ALA A 82 9.42 -6.46 20.55
C ALA A 82 9.07 -6.30 22.04
N GLU A 83 8.16 -7.11 22.57
CA GLU A 83 7.79 -7.09 23.99
C GLU A 83 8.97 -7.48 24.90
N GLU A 84 9.82 -8.42 24.48
CA GLU A 84 11.09 -8.77 25.15
C GLU A 84 12.05 -7.57 25.29
N LEU A 85 11.94 -6.56 24.40
CA LEU A 85 12.71 -5.31 24.50
C LEU A 85 12.05 -4.24 25.38
N GLY A 86 10.87 -4.52 25.95
CA GLY A 86 10.12 -3.60 26.79
C GLY A 86 9.08 -2.74 26.05
N TYR A 87 8.79 -3.02 24.78
CA TYR A 87 7.66 -2.38 24.10
C TYR A 87 6.33 -2.90 24.66
N SER A 88 5.38 -2.00 24.94
CA SER A 88 4.06 -2.39 25.45
C SER A 88 3.27 -3.18 24.39
N GLY A 89 2.56 -4.22 24.82
CA GLY A 89 1.61 -4.97 24.00
C GLY A 89 0.41 -4.14 23.50
N ASP A 90 0.21 -2.94 24.04
CA ASP A 90 -0.88 -2.04 23.65
C ASP A 90 -0.59 -1.25 22.37
N ILE A 91 0.68 -1.18 21.94
CA ILE A 91 1.03 -0.43 20.72
C ILE A 91 0.67 -1.25 19.47
N CYS A 92 0.58 -0.54 18.34
CA CYS A 92 0.23 -1.10 17.04
C CYS A 92 0.98 -2.40 16.73
N SER A 93 0.24 -3.44 16.33
CA SER A 93 0.83 -4.75 16.00
C SER A 93 1.78 -4.67 14.81
N TYR A 94 1.56 -3.76 13.84
CA TYR A 94 2.53 -3.53 12.77
C TYR A 94 3.85 -3.03 13.33
N ALA A 95 3.82 -1.99 14.18
CA ALA A 95 5.02 -1.44 14.80
C ALA A 95 5.78 -2.50 15.60
N ARG A 96 5.10 -3.27 16.46
CA ARG A 96 5.74 -4.37 17.21
C ARG A 96 6.31 -5.43 16.29
N SER A 97 5.55 -5.89 15.30
CA SER A 97 6.01 -6.94 14.38
C SER A 97 7.20 -6.50 13.55
N ASP A 98 7.26 -5.23 13.14
CA ASP A 98 8.36 -4.67 12.35
C ASP A 98 9.61 -4.44 13.21
N ILE A 99 9.47 -3.85 14.40
CA ILE A 99 10.57 -3.70 15.36
C ILE A 99 11.16 -5.07 15.71
N GLY A 100 10.32 -6.05 16.03
CA GLY A 100 10.75 -7.42 16.30
C GLY A 100 11.43 -8.06 15.09
N CYS A 101 10.87 -7.85 13.90
CA CYS A 101 11.43 -8.36 12.65
C CYS A 101 12.82 -7.80 12.33
N SER A 102 13.04 -6.50 12.53
CA SER A 102 14.32 -5.83 12.26
C SER A 102 15.50 -6.35 13.06
N LEU A 103 15.25 -7.08 14.16
CA LEU A 103 16.28 -7.67 15.01
C LEU A 103 16.67 -9.07 14.56
N VAL A 104 15.71 -9.84 14.05
CA VAL A 104 15.87 -11.28 13.78
C VAL A 104 15.79 -11.62 12.29
N ASN A 105 15.58 -10.62 11.42
CA ASN A 105 15.32 -10.80 9.99
C ASN A 105 14.19 -11.82 9.72
N GLY A 106 13.12 -11.72 10.51
CA GLY A 106 12.00 -12.67 10.49
C GLY A 106 10.92 -12.34 9.45
N GLY A 107 9.76 -12.97 9.58
CA GLY A 107 8.63 -12.75 8.67
C GLY A 107 8.73 -13.54 7.35
N PRO A 108 7.68 -13.45 6.51
CA PRO A 108 7.46 -14.37 5.40
C PRO A 108 8.48 -14.26 4.26
N ILE A 109 9.21 -13.14 4.21
CA ILE A 109 10.26 -12.91 3.21
C ILE A 109 11.66 -12.89 3.81
N GLY A 110 11.84 -13.21 5.10
CA GLY A 110 13.13 -13.16 5.78
C GLY A 110 13.66 -11.73 5.93
N GLY A 111 12.86 -10.86 6.53
CA GLY A 111 13.17 -9.46 6.78
C GLY A 111 13.01 -8.55 5.56
N LEU A 112 12.78 -7.27 5.82
CA LEU A 112 12.92 -6.22 4.82
C LEU A 112 14.40 -5.96 4.53
N PRO A 113 14.74 -5.51 3.29
CA PRO A 113 16.09 -5.02 3.03
C PRO A 113 16.44 -3.85 3.95
N LYS A 114 17.71 -3.74 4.32
CA LYS A 114 18.19 -2.63 5.13
C LYS A 114 17.94 -1.31 4.37
N PRO A 115 17.29 -0.31 5.01
CA PRO A 115 17.08 1.00 4.39
C PRO A 115 18.37 1.84 4.38
N ASP A 116 18.51 2.70 3.38
CA ASP A 116 19.46 3.81 3.34
C ASP A 116 18.89 5.08 4.00
N MET A 117 17.56 5.21 4.01
CA MET A 117 16.84 6.34 4.60
C MET A 117 15.42 5.96 5.01
N LEU A 118 14.82 6.76 5.88
CA LEU A 118 13.44 6.61 6.32
C LEU A 118 12.62 7.87 6.01
N ILE A 119 11.42 7.68 5.45
CA ILE A 119 10.46 8.74 5.16
C ILE A 119 9.19 8.49 5.97
N CYS A 120 8.91 9.35 6.95
CA CYS A 120 7.77 9.20 7.83
C CYS A 120 6.75 10.31 7.60
N CYS A 121 5.58 9.97 7.07
CA CYS A 121 4.43 10.87 7.00
C CYS A 121 3.41 10.50 8.09
N ASN A 122 2.96 11.49 8.86
CA ASN A 122 2.04 11.27 10.00
C ASN A 122 0.55 11.35 9.64
N ASN A 123 0.20 11.47 8.35
CA ASN A 123 -1.20 11.54 7.89
C ASN A 123 -2.02 10.28 8.21
N ILE A 124 -1.37 9.15 8.48
CA ILE A 124 -2.03 7.89 8.83
C ILE A 124 -2.26 7.71 10.34
N CYS A 125 -1.29 8.08 11.19
CA CYS A 125 -1.42 8.07 12.65
C CYS A 125 -0.19 8.70 13.34
N GLY A 126 -0.27 8.97 14.65
CA GLY A 126 0.88 9.43 15.43
C GLY A 126 1.91 8.34 15.79
N THR A 127 1.52 7.06 15.75
CA THR A 127 2.40 5.93 16.14
C THR A 127 3.63 5.82 15.24
N VAL A 128 3.48 6.11 13.95
CA VAL A 128 4.58 5.98 12.98
C VAL A 128 5.75 6.89 13.27
N LEU A 129 5.54 8.05 13.90
CA LEU A 129 6.62 8.96 14.30
C LEU A 129 7.62 8.26 15.23
N LYS A 130 7.12 7.65 16.31
CA LYS A 130 7.99 6.96 17.28
C LYS A 130 8.53 5.65 16.73
N TRP A 131 7.74 4.94 15.92
CA TRP A 131 8.19 3.73 15.25
C TRP A 131 9.37 4.00 14.30
N TYR A 132 9.26 5.01 13.43
CA TYR A 132 10.32 5.34 12.47
C TYR A 132 11.56 5.89 13.17
N GLU A 133 11.41 6.63 14.27
CA GLU A 133 12.55 7.00 15.11
C GLU A 133 13.29 5.78 15.70
N VAL A 134 12.56 4.73 16.12
CA VAL A 134 13.16 3.49 16.61
C VAL A 134 13.98 2.84 15.50
N GLN A 135 13.43 2.75 14.30
CA GLN A 135 14.12 2.17 13.15
C GLN A 135 15.32 3.02 12.71
N ALA A 136 15.22 4.35 12.77
CA ALA A 136 16.33 5.26 12.48
C ALA A 136 17.52 5.00 13.40
N ARG A 137 17.25 4.84 14.70
CA ARG A 137 18.27 4.52 15.72
C ARG A 137 18.84 3.11 15.54
N HIS A 138 18.01 2.12 15.21
CA HIS A 138 18.45 0.76 14.97
C HIS A 138 19.42 0.66 13.79
N TYR A 139 19.05 1.25 12.65
CA TYR A 139 19.84 1.17 11.42
C TYR A 139 20.92 2.25 11.29
N HIS A 140 20.90 3.28 12.16
CA HIS A 140 21.81 4.43 12.14
C HIS A 140 21.76 5.20 10.81
N ILE A 141 20.55 5.52 10.36
CA ILE A 141 20.27 6.15 9.07
C ILE A 141 19.44 7.44 9.21
N PRO A 142 19.49 8.33 8.21
CA PRO A 142 18.69 9.55 8.23
C PRO A 142 17.18 9.26 8.17
N LEU A 143 16.42 10.06 8.92
CA LEU A 143 14.96 10.06 8.95
C LEU A 143 14.45 11.45 8.55
N PHE A 144 13.59 11.49 7.53
CA PHE A 144 12.80 12.65 7.18
C PHE A 144 11.38 12.50 7.73
N ILE A 145 10.90 13.49 8.47
CA ILE A 145 9.51 13.55 8.94
C ILE A 145 8.76 14.54 8.06
N PHE A 146 7.80 14.02 7.31
CA PHE A 146 6.84 14.79 6.52
C PHE A 146 5.59 15.03 7.38
N ASP A 147 5.53 16.19 8.03
CA ASP A 147 4.47 16.53 8.98
C ASP A 147 3.24 17.10 8.26
N THR A 148 2.13 16.41 8.36
CA THR A 148 0.83 16.82 7.83
C THR A 148 -0.08 17.26 8.98
N PRO A 149 -0.41 18.56 9.08
CA PRO A 149 -1.29 19.05 10.13
C PRO A 149 -2.69 18.44 10.05
N PHE A 150 -3.28 18.16 11.21
CA PHE A 150 -4.67 17.69 11.26
C PHE A 150 -5.63 18.81 10.83
N CYS A 151 -6.41 18.56 9.78
CA CYS A 151 -7.41 19.49 9.26
C CYS A 151 -8.78 19.18 9.88
N HIS A 152 -9.13 19.85 11.00
CA HIS A 152 -10.40 19.60 11.72
C HIS A 152 -11.65 20.12 10.99
N THR A 153 -11.51 21.18 10.20
CA THR A 153 -12.62 21.85 9.52
C THR A 153 -12.28 22.05 8.06
N GLU A 154 -11.66 23.17 7.73
CA GLU A 154 -11.27 23.52 6.38
C GLU A 154 -9.76 23.33 6.19
N TYR A 155 -9.36 23.08 4.95
CA TYR A 155 -7.95 23.02 4.58
C TYR A 155 -7.41 24.44 4.46
N ALA A 156 -6.82 24.94 5.55
CA ALA A 156 -6.32 26.31 5.65
C ALA A 156 -5.10 26.55 4.75
N ASP A 157 -4.97 27.77 4.22
CA ASP A 157 -3.85 28.18 3.38
C ASP A 157 -2.49 28.03 4.08
N GLU A 158 -2.45 28.22 5.40
CA GLU A 158 -1.24 28.03 6.21
C GLU A 158 -0.79 26.57 6.21
N ALA A 159 -1.73 25.63 6.34
CA ALA A 159 -1.44 24.20 6.28
C ALA A 159 -0.92 23.83 4.88
N LYS A 160 -1.53 24.36 3.81
CA LYS A 160 -1.05 24.18 2.44
C LYS A 160 0.38 24.69 2.25
N LYS A 161 0.66 25.93 2.66
CA LYS A 161 2.00 26.54 2.56
C LYS A 161 3.03 25.75 3.37
N TYR A 162 2.66 25.28 4.56
CA TYR A 162 3.52 24.48 5.43
C TYR A 162 3.90 23.14 4.80
N VAL A 163 2.91 22.38 4.33
CA VAL A 163 3.14 21.08 3.67
C VAL A 163 3.92 21.27 2.37
N ARG A 164 3.61 22.31 1.59
CA ARG A 164 4.34 22.59 0.34
C ARG A 164 5.81 22.91 0.57
N LYS A 165 6.14 23.68 1.61
CA LYS A 165 7.54 23.95 1.99
C LYS A 165 8.27 22.65 2.35
N GLN A 166 7.60 21.73 3.02
CA GLN A 166 8.19 20.43 3.35
C GLN A 166 8.45 19.56 2.12
N ILE A 167 7.72 19.73 1.00
CA ILE A 167 8.06 19.07 -0.27
C ILE A 167 9.44 19.53 -0.75
N ASP A 168 9.76 20.83 -0.67
CA ASP A 168 11.10 21.34 -1.05
C ASP A 168 12.18 20.80 -0.11
N GLU A 169 11.89 20.73 1.20
CA GLU A 169 12.80 20.17 2.21
C GLU A 169 13.02 18.66 1.99
N TYR A 170 11.96 17.94 1.58
CA TYR A 170 12.01 16.52 1.26
C TYR A 170 12.86 16.28 0.02
N ILE A 171 12.69 17.07 -1.04
CA ILE A 171 13.54 17.01 -2.23
C ILE A 171 15.00 17.26 -1.84
N GLY A 172 15.29 18.31 -1.05
CA GLY A 172 16.64 18.60 -0.57
C GLY A 172 17.24 17.46 0.26
N PHE A 173 16.43 16.79 1.09
CA PHE A 173 16.83 15.60 1.83
C PHE A 173 17.21 14.45 0.88
N LEU A 174 16.38 14.17 -0.14
CA LEU A 174 16.64 13.12 -1.12
C LEU A 174 17.91 13.40 -1.91
N GLU A 175 18.12 14.63 -2.38
CA GLU A 175 19.36 15.02 -3.06
C GLU A 175 20.59 14.78 -2.16
N GLY A 176 20.49 15.11 -0.87
CA GLY A 176 21.57 14.93 0.10
C GLY A 176 21.93 13.47 0.34
N VAL A 177 20.93 12.58 0.45
CA VAL A 177 21.17 11.14 0.69
C VAL A 177 21.58 10.41 -0.60
N CYS A 178 20.96 10.76 -1.74
CA CYS A 178 21.22 10.09 -3.02
C CYS A 178 22.49 10.60 -3.71
N GLY A 179 22.92 11.82 -3.40
CA GLY A 179 24.10 12.46 -3.99
C GLY A 179 23.91 12.96 -5.43
N ASN A 180 22.67 12.94 -5.94
CA ASN A 180 22.31 13.38 -7.28
C ASN A 180 21.23 14.48 -7.20
N LYS A 181 21.10 15.27 -8.27
CA LYS A 181 20.07 16.31 -8.37
C LYS A 181 18.70 15.74 -8.69
N PHE A 182 17.67 16.39 -8.14
CA PHE A 182 16.28 16.03 -8.38
C PHE A 182 15.86 16.36 -9.81
N ASP A 183 15.24 15.40 -10.48
CA ASP A 183 14.76 15.55 -11.84
C ASP A 183 13.26 15.91 -11.82
N TYR A 184 12.97 17.19 -12.06
CA TYR A 184 11.62 17.73 -12.07
C TYR A 184 10.80 17.25 -13.29
N ASP A 185 11.44 17.07 -14.45
CA ASP A 185 10.75 16.56 -15.64
C ASP A 185 10.29 15.12 -15.40
N ARG A 186 11.16 14.30 -14.77
CA ARG A 186 10.79 12.96 -14.32
C ARG A 186 9.68 13.00 -13.28
N MET A 187 9.72 13.93 -12.33
CA MET A 187 8.69 14.09 -11.30
C MET A 187 7.33 14.44 -11.89
N GLU A 188 7.25 15.29 -12.93
CA GLU A 188 6.00 15.56 -13.65
C GLU A 188 5.42 14.28 -14.29
N GLU A 189 6.27 13.45 -14.90
CA GLU A 189 5.84 12.17 -15.46
C GLU A 189 5.30 11.23 -14.37
N VAL A 190 6.04 11.06 -13.28
CA VAL A 190 5.63 10.25 -12.13
C VAL A 190 4.33 10.77 -11.52
N GLY A 191 4.15 12.09 -11.46
CA GLY A 191 2.91 12.73 -11.01
C GLY A 191 1.72 12.37 -11.89
N ARG A 192 1.84 12.50 -13.22
CA ARG A 192 0.80 12.09 -14.18
C ARG A 192 0.44 10.61 -14.03
N LEU A 193 1.44 9.74 -13.94
CA LEU A 193 1.24 8.30 -13.71
C LEU A 193 0.56 8.01 -12.37
N SER A 194 0.85 8.81 -11.34
CA SER A 194 0.24 8.64 -10.01
C SER A 194 -1.24 8.97 -10.03
N VAL A 195 -1.61 10.09 -10.66
CA VAL A 195 -3.02 10.50 -10.80
C VAL A 195 -3.79 9.48 -11.66
N GLU A 196 -3.23 9.05 -12.79
CA GLU A 196 -3.86 8.04 -13.65
C GLU A 196 -4.02 6.69 -12.93
N GLY A 197 -3.02 6.26 -12.16
CA GLY A 197 -3.09 5.04 -11.37
C GLY A 197 -4.22 5.08 -10.33
N GLN A 198 -4.40 6.22 -9.68
CA GLN A 198 -5.51 6.43 -8.74
C GLN A 198 -6.88 6.42 -9.45
N ARG A 199 -7.00 7.01 -10.64
CA ARG A 199 -8.24 6.98 -11.44
C ARG A 199 -8.60 5.56 -11.84
N LEU A 200 -7.65 4.79 -12.35
CA LEU A 200 -7.85 3.39 -12.71
C LEU A 200 -8.23 2.55 -11.48
N TRP A 201 -7.59 2.80 -10.33
CA TRP A 201 -7.97 2.13 -9.08
C TRP A 201 -9.40 2.45 -8.65
N GLN A 202 -9.81 3.72 -8.73
CA GLN A 202 -11.21 4.11 -8.48
C GLN A 202 -12.15 3.38 -9.44
N GLU A 203 -11.85 3.34 -10.74
CA GLU A 203 -12.69 2.64 -11.72
C GLU A 203 -12.80 1.14 -11.44
N VAL A 204 -11.71 0.49 -11.01
CA VAL A 204 -11.71 -0.91 -10.57
C VAL A 204 -12.65 -1.08 -9.38
N LEU A 205 -12.53 -0.24 -8.35
CA LEU A 205 -13.42 -0.29 -7.18
C LEU A 205 -14.88 -0.03 -7.58
N ASP A 206 -15.15 0.93 -8.47
CA ASP A 206 -16.50 1.29 -8.92
C ASP A 206 -17.22 0.13 -9.61
N THR A 207 -16.48 -0.84 -10.20
CA THR A 207 -17.10 -2.04 -10.77
C THR A 207 -17.89 -2.86 -9.76
N THR A 208 -17.56 -2.77 -8.47
CA THR A 208 -18.26 -3.47 -7.39
C THR A 208 -19.67 -2.95 -7.13
N MET A 209 -20.03 -1.77 -7.66
CA MET A 209 -21.40 -1.25 -7.63
C MET A 209 -22.38 -2.13 -8.42
N ASN A 210 -21.89 -2.87 -9.43
CA ASN A 210 -22.69 -3.81 -10.22
C ASN A 210 -23.33 -4.91 -9.36
N LYS A 211 -24.45 -5.44 -9.86
CA LYS A 211 -25.22 -6.52 -9.22
C LYS A 211 -25.40 -7.67 -10.21
N PRO A 212 -24.75 -8.82 -9.99
CA PRO A 212 -23.83 -9.13 -8.89
C PRO A 212 -22.47 -8.40 -8.99
N SER A 213 -21.75 -8.29 -7.88
CA SER A 213 -20.41 -7.69 -7.85
C SER A 213 -19.36 -8.62 -8.48
N PRO A 214 -18.45 -8.12 -9.33
CA PRO A 214 -17.41 -8.94 -9.96
C PRO A 214 -16.31 -9.37 -8.97
N MET A 215 -16.10 -8.63 -7.87
CA MET A 215 -15.11 -8.95 -6.82
C MET A 215 -15.61 -8.54 -5.43
N THR A 216 -14.93 -9.00 -4.38
CA THR A 216 -15.17 -8.62 -2.99
C THR A 216 -14.10 -7.65 -2.47
N CYS A 217 -14.34 -6.97 -1.35
CA CYS A 217 -13.31 -6.15 -0.69
C CYS A 217 -12.06 -6.97 -0.30
N PHE A 218 -12.18 -8.28 -0.07
CA PHE A 218 -11.04 -9.16 0.20
C PHE A 218 -10.12 -9.30 -1.02
N ASP A 219 -10.69 -9.25 -2.22
CA ASP A 219 -9.95 -9.20 -3.48
C ASP A 219 -9.29 -7.83 -3.63
N SER A 220 -10.00 -6.75 -3.30
CA SER A 220 -9.47 -5.38 -3.30
C SER A 220 -8.26 -5.23 -2.36
N PHE A 221 -8.29 -5.80 -1.15
CA PHE A 221 -7.14 -5.79 -0.23
C PHE A 221 -5.89 -6.44 -0.82
N PHE A 222 -6.07 -7.45 -1.67
CA PHE A 222 -4.95 -8.10 -2.37
C PHE A 222 -4.43 -7.24 -3.52
N PHE A 223 -5.32 -6.64 -4.32
CA PHE A 223 -4.93 -5.81 -5.46
C PHE A 223 -4.49 -4.38 -5.10
N LEU A 224 -4.69 -3.98 -3.85
CA LEU A 224 -4.26 -2.70 -3.33
C LEU A 224 -2.73 -2.52 -3.37
N ALA A 225 -1.95 -3.61 -3.35
CA ALA A 225 -0.50 -3.54 -3.14
C ALA A 225 0.22 -2.52 -4.05
N LEU A 226 -0.11 -2.44 -5.35
CA LEU A 226 0.60 -1.58 -6.30
C LEU A 226 0.29 -0.09 -6.16
N ILE A 227 -0.96 0.30 -5.85
CA ILE A 227 -1.29 1.73 -5.61
C ILE A 227 -0.63 2.24 -4.32
N VAL A 228 -0.21 1.34 -3.43
CA VAL A 228 0.63 1.67 -2.27
C VAL A 228 2.09 1.72 -2.68
N THR A 229 2.63 0.64 -3.25
CA THR A 229 4.09 0.47 -3.36
C THR A 229 4.70 1.17 -4.56
N LEU A 230 4.04 1.12 -5.71
CA LEU A 230 4.58 1.51 -7.02
C LEU A 230 3.71 2.56 -7.71
N ARG A 231 2.97 3.37 -6.95
CA ARG A 231 2.22 4.50 -7.48
C ARG A 231 3.18 5.47 -8.18
N GLY A 232 2.80 5.92 -9.37
CA GLY A 232 3.66 6.75 -10.22
C GLY A 232 4.54 5.97 -11.19
N THR A 233 4.30 4.68 -11.38
CA THR A 233 5.01 3.84 -12.36
C THR A 233 4.08 3.35 -13.47
N GLN A 234 4.64 3.09 -14.65
CA GLN A 234 3.89 2.51 -15.78
C GLN A 234 3.40 1.09 -15.47
N GLU A 235 4.15 0.30 -14.70
CA GLU A 235 3.75 -1.06 -14.29
C GLU A 235 2.43 -1.07 -13.52
N THR A 236 2.22 -0.08 -12.65
CA THR A 236 0.95 0.12 -11.94
C THR A 236 -0.20 0.45 -12.91
N ILE A 237 0.04 1.31 -13.91
CA ILE A 237 -0.96 1.62 -14.94
C ILE A 237 -1.35 0.38 -15.74
N ASP A 238 -0.35 -0.35 -16.24
CA ASP A 238 -0.56 -1.54 -17.06
C ASP A 238 -1.27 -2.64 -16.27
N PHE A 239 -0.95 -2.78 -14.98
CA PHE A 239 -1.66 -3.72 -14.12
C PHE A 239 -3.13 -3.32 -13.92
N TYR A 240 -3.42 -2.07 -13.55
CA TYR A 240 -4.79 -1.67 -13.25
C TYR A 240 -5.68 -1.58 -14.49
N LYS A 241 -5.12 -1.31 -15.68
CA LYS A 241 -5.84 -1.46 -16.95
C LYS A 241 -6.28 -2.90 -17.18
N ASP A 242 -5.38 -3.87 -17.03
CA ASP A 242 -5.70 -5.29 -17.17
C ASP A 242 -6.74 -5.74 -16.14
N LEU A 243 -6.59 -5.30 -14.88
CA LEU A 243 -7.54 -5.63 -13.82
C LEU A 243 -8.93 -5.03 -14.09
N LEU A 244 -9.00 -3.78 -14.55
CA LEU A 244 -10.25 -3.12 -14.89
C LEU A 244 -10.97 -3.83 -16.03
N GLU A 245 -10.24 -4.21 -17.07
CA GLU A 245 -10.81 -4.98 -18.18
C GLU A 245 -11.32 -6.33 -17.70
N GLU A 246 -10.56 -7.04 -16.86
CA GLU A 246 -11.02 -8.29 -16.25
C GLU A 246 -12.30 -8.09 -15.41
N MET A 247 -12.42 -7.00 -14.65
CA MET A 247 -13.63 -6.70 -13.89
C MET A 247 -14.82 -6.40 -14.81
N ARG A 248 -14.62 -5.65 -15.90
CA ARG A 248 -15.65 -5.36 -16.91
C ARG A 248 -16.11 -6.62 -17.65
N GLU A 249 -15.19 -7.52 -17.99
CA GLU A 249 -15.50 -8.83 -18.57
C GLU A 249 -16.37 -9.65 -17.61
N ARG A 250 -16.00 -9.71 -16.32
CA ARG A 250 -16.76 -10.43 -15.30
C ARG A 250 -18.17 -9.87 -15.14
N VAL A 251 -18.32 -8.54 -15.10
CA VAL A 251 -19.64 -7.88 -15.07
C VAL A 251 -20.48 -8.29 -16.29
N THR A 252 -19.90 -8.19 -17.49
CA THR A 252 -20.60 -8.50 -18.76
C THR A 252 -21.03 -9.97 -18.84
N GLN A 253 -20.22 -10.88 -18.32
CA GLN A 253 -20.51 -12.31 -18.29
C GLN A 253 -21.39 -12.75 -17.10
N GLY A 254 -21.77 -11.82 -16.21
CA GLY A 254 -22.52 -12.13 -15.00
C GLY A 254 -21.75 -12.98 -13.99
N ILE A 255 -20.41 -12.95 -14.02
CA ILE A 255 -19.56 -13.68 -13.07
C ILE A 255 -19.58 -12.95 -11.73
N SER A 256 -20.32 -13.51 -10.78
CA SER A 256 -20.35 -13.02 -9.41
C SER A 256 -19.16 -13.48 -8.59
N ALA A 257 -18.64 -12.60 -7.73
CA ALA A 257 -17.71 -12.98 -6.68
C ALA A 257 -18.35 -13.94 -5.65
N ILE A 258 -19.63 -13.72 -5.33
CA ILE A 258 -20.44 -14.55 -4.43
C ILE A 258 -21.62 -15.13 -5.21
N PRO A 259 -21.68 -16.46 -5.47
CA PRO A 259 -22.64 -17.06 -6.41
C PRO A 259 -24.11 -16.68 -6.21
N ASN A 260 -24.55 -16.57 -4.96
CA ASN A 260 -25.91 -16.19 -4.59
C ASN A 260 -25.89 -14.87 -3.81
N GLU A 261 -25.22 -13.83 -4.31
CA GLU A 261 -25.10 -12.52 -3.62
C GLU A 261 -26.45 -12.01 -3.10
N ARG A 262 -26.69 -12.18 -1.79
CA ARG A 262 -27.94 -11.84 -1.10
C ARG A 262 -27.79 -10.57 -0.26
N TYR A 263 -26.64 -10.41 0.38
CA TYR A 263 -26.34 -9.25 1.21
C TYR A 263 -25.14 -8.50 0.64
N ARG A 264 -25.26 -7.16 0.58
CA ARG A 264 -24.18 -6.26 0.16
C ARG A 264 -23.78 -5.42 1.36
N LEU A 265 -22.52 -5.53 1.77
CA LEU A 265 -22.01 -4.93 3.00
C LEU A 265 -20.80 -4.03 2.69
N LEU A 266 -20.48 -3.14 3.63
CA LEU A 266 -19.28 -2.32 3.63
C LEU A 266 -18.33 -2.80 4.74
N TRP A 267 -17.04 -2.88 4.44
CA TRP A 267 -15.98 -3.09 5.43
C TRP A 267 -15.38 -1.75 5.83
N ASP A 268 -15.38 -1.44 7.12
CA ASP A 268 -14.69 -0.25 7.63
C ASP A 268 -13.35 -0.67 8.24
N ASN A 269 -12.27 0.04 7.89
CA ASN A 269 -10.91 -0.08 8.43
C ASN A 269 -10.04 -1.19 7.80
N LEU A 270 -8.83 -1.37 8.34
CA LEU A 270 -7.84 -2.35 7.94
C LEU A 270 -8.35 -3.79 8.07
N PRO A 271 -7.90 -4.73 7.22
CA PRO A 271 -8.28 -6.12 7.33
C PRO A 271 -7.64 -6.79 8.54
N ILE A 272 -8.38 -7.73 9.16
CA ILE A 272 -7.81 -8.60 10.20
C ILE A 272 -7.00 -9.71 9.51
N TRP A 273 -5.77 -9.40 9.10
CA TRP A 273 -4.93 -10.25 8.24
C TRP A 273 -4.81 -11.70 8.71
N TYR A 274 -4.58 -11.92 10.00
CA TYR A 274 -4.48 -13.26 10.61
C TYR A 274 -5.74 -14.13 10.40
N ARG A 275 -6.91 -13.50 10.22
CA ARG A 275 -8.21 -14.16 9.99
C ARG A 275 -8.76 -13.94 8.58
N ILE A 276 -8.02 -13.34 7.65
CA ILE A 276 -8.57 -12.86 6.37
C ILE A 276 -9.30 -13.96 5.58
N LYS A 277 -8.69 -15.15 5.49
CA LYS A 277 -9.28 -16.31 4.81
C LYS A 277 -10.55 -16.79 5.50
N TRP A 278 -10.55 -16.83 6.83
CA TRP A 278 -11.71 -17.27 7.60
C TRP A 278 -12.86 -16.27 7.45
N LEU A 279 -12.57 -14.96 7.52
CA LEU A 279 -13.56 -13.91 7.32
C LEU A 279 -14.19 -14.00 5.92
N SER A 280 -13.36 -14.06 4.88
CA SER A 280 -13.82 -14.21 3.49
C SER A 280 -14.75 -15.41 3.32
N GLN A 281 -14.36 -16.59 3.84
CA GLN A 281 -15.19 -17.79 3.79
C GLN A 281 -16.47 -17.68 4.62
N LYS A 282 -16.41 -17.00 5.77
CA LYS A 282 -17.55 -16.84 6.67
C LYS A 282 -18.62 -15.93 6.06
N PHE A 283 -18.25 -14.83 5.43
CA PHE A 283 -19.20 -13.97 4.71
C PHE A 283 -19.76 -14.66 3.48
N ALA A 284 -18.90 -15.30 2.67
CA ALA A 284 -19.32 -16.03 1.48
C ALA A 284 -20.33 -17.15 1.80
N SER A 285 -20.18 -17.85 2.93
CA SER A 285 -21.13 -18.91 3.34
C SER A 285 -22.50 -18.40 3.79
N HIS A 286 -22.65 -17.08 3.97
CA HIS A 286 -23.92 -16.42 4.27
C HIS A 286 -24.41 -15.60 3.07
N ASP A 287 -23.88 -15.83 1.87
CA ASP A 287 -24.26 -15.12 0.66
C ASP A 287 -24.04 -13.59 0.78
N ALA A 288 -23.08 -13.18 1.61
CA ALA A 288 -22.74 -11.79 1.85
C ALA A 288 -21.50 -11.38 1.05
N CYS A 289 -21.65 -10.39 0.17
CA CYS A 289 -20.60 -9.76 -0.60
C CYS A 289 -20.25 -8.42 0.03
N LEU A 290 -18.99 -8.23 0.41
CA LEU A 290 -18.50 -6.92 0.82
C LEU A 290 -18.08 -6.19 -0.43
N VAL A 291 -18.86 -5.18 -0.80
CA VAL A 291 -18.78 -4.50 -2.11
C VAL A 291 -18.12 -3.14 -2.00
N ALA A 292 -17.81 -2.69 -0.79
CA ALA A 292 -17.12 -1.42 -0.57
C ALA A 292 -16.29 -1.52 0.71
N ASP A 293 -15.22 -0.73 0.79
CA ASP A 293 -14.47 -0.57 2.02
C ASP A 293 -13.78 0.78 2.12
N THR A 294 -13.61 1.28 3.35
CA THR A 294 -13.01 2.61 3.57
C THR A 294 -11.50 2.62 3.36
N TYR A 295 -10.83 1.47 3.51
CA TYR A 295 -9.38 1.37 3.46
C TYR A 295 -8.84 1.47 2.04
N THR A 296 -9.39 0.72 1.10
CA THR A 296 -8.95 0.69 -0.30
C THR A 296 -9.38 1.94 -1.04
N SER A 297 -10.55 2.50 -0.73
CA SER A 297 -11.02 3.77 -1.28
C SER A 297 -10.19 4.98 -0.82
N ALA A 298 -9.48 4.89 0.31
CA ALA A 298 -8.62 5.99 0.77
C ALA A 298 -7.50 6.33 -0.24
N TRP A 299 -7.10 5.37 -1.08
CA TRP A 299 -6.02 5.52 -2.06
C TRP A 299 -6.41 6.23 -3.35
N CYS A 300 -7.69 6.57 -3.50
CA CYS A 300 -8.21 7.39 -4.59
C CYS A 300 -9.10 8.54 -4.10
N GLY A 301 -9.32 8.66 -2.78
CA GLY A 301 -10.19 9.67 -2.18
C GLY A 301 -9.68 11.12 -2.30
N SER A 302 -8.38 11.31 -2.55
CA SER A 302 -7.75 12.61 -2.73
C SER A 302 -7.76 13.13 -4.17
N LEU A 303 -8.20 12.32 -5.16
CA LEU A 303 -8.16 12.67 -6.59
C LEU A 303 -8.76 14.06 -6.91
N LYS A 304 -9.82 14.45 -6.18
CA LYS A 304 -10.49 15.75 -6.36
C LYS A 304 -9.62 16.97 -6.02
N TYR A 305 -8.49 16.76 -5.34
CA TYR A 305 -7.53 17.81 -4.97
C TYR A 305 -6.27 17.79 -5.85
N MET A 306 -6.11 16.78 -6.72
CA MET A 306 -4.91 16.62 -7.54
C MET A 306 -5.01 17.40 -8.84
N ASP A 307 -3.93 18.10 -9.20
CA ASP A 307 -3.72 18.72 -10.51
C ASP A 307 -2.55 18.00 -11.20
N GLU A 308 -2.86 17.23 -12.24
CA GLU A 308 -1.84 16.45 -12.98
C GLU A 308 -0.82 17.33 -13.73
N ASN A 309 -1.15 18.60 -13.98
CA ASN A 309 -0.24 19.56 -14.61
C ASN A 309 0.53 20.39 -13.58
N ASN A 310 0.21 20.24 -12.29
CA ASN A 310 0.91 20.89 -11.20
C ASN A 310 0.99 19.99 -9.94
N PHE A 311 1.48 18.77 -10.14
CA PHE A 311 1.38 17.70 -9.15
C PHE A 311 2.04 18.00 -7.80
N LEU A 312 3.18 18.70 -7.78
CA LEU A 312 3.87 19.01 -6.53
C LEU A 312 3.16 20.12 -5.72
N ASP A 313 2.40 21.00 -6.38
CA ASP A 313 1.67 22.09 -5.73
C ASP A 313 0.19 21.74 -5.44
N SER A 314 -0.30 20.62 -5.97
CA SER A 314 -1.69 20.20 -5.85
C SER A 314 -2.05 19.81 -4.42
#